data_AF-A0A2P4Q5Z3-F1
#
_entry.id   AF-A0A2P4Q5Z3-F1
#
_cell.length_a   1.000
_cell.length_b   1.000
_cell.length_c   1.000
_cell.angle_alpha   90.00
_cell.angle_beta   90.00
_cell.angle_gamma   90.00
#
_symmetry.space_group_name_H-M   'P 1'
#
loop_
_entity.id
_entity.type
_entity.pdbx_description
1 polymer ?
#
loop_
_entity_poly.entity_id
_entity_poly.type
_entity_poly.pdbx_seq_one_letter_code
_entity_poly.pdbx_strand_id
1 'polypeptide(L)'
;MVSKKSLFVFNILIIFLTMFAYYVKAYPQHAGTCDVTKVDSSPHAGNNGENIVKGDGGYKITTKKESDNYVTTLNGPEPFQGLLIYVEDKNGTRFGEFTLDNKMLQHKSCEGIGEHNTLTHTSKDPKNLPLDLKWKSDSNFDEAVVRAVVVINFKHWFHLDDVKFKSS
;
A
#
# COMPACT_ATOMS: atom_id res chain seq x y z
N MET A 1 32.24 -16.01 -36.11
CA MET A 1 31.61 -15.21 -37.18
C MET A 1 30.09 -15.31 -37.04
N VAL A 2 29.39 -14.21 -36.76
CA VAL A 2 27.91 -14.21 -36.73
C VAL A 2 27.41 -14.19 -38.17
N SER A 3 26.61 -15.19 -38.55
CA SER A 3 26.02 -15.26 -39.89
C SER A 3 25.07 -14.08 -40.13
N LYS A 4 25.07 -13.52 -41.35
CA LYS A 4 24.14 -12.44 -41.74
C LYS A 4 22.66 -12.80 -41.46
N LYS A 5 22.30 -14.10 -41.56
CA LYS A 5 20.96 -14.60 -41.22
C LYS A 5 20.68 -14.50 -39.71
N SER A 6 21.68 -14.76 -38.86
CA SER A 6 21.57 -14.63 -37.41
C SER A 6 21.41 -13.17 -36.98
N LEU A 7 22.09 -12.24 -37.66
CA LEU A 7 21.94 -10.81 -37.40
C LEU A 7 20.53 -10.29 -37.76
N PHE A 8 19.97 -10.76 -38.89
CA PHE A 8 18.61 -10.41 -39.33
C PHE A 8 17.53 -10.90 -38.37
N VAL A 9 17.62 -12.17 -37.93
CA VAL A 9 16.69 -12.75 -36.95
C VAL A 9 16.78 -12.01 -35.60
N PHE A 10 17.99 -11.68 -35.15
CA PHE A 10 18.18 -10.94 -33.91
C PHE A 10 17.55 -9.54 -33.95
N ASN A 11 17.70 -8.82 -35.06
CA ASN A 11 17.07 -7.51 -35.24
C ASN A 11 15.54 -7.59 -35.24
N ILE A 12 14.95 -8.59 -35.90
CA ILE A 12 13.49 -8.81 -35.86
C ILE A 12 13.04 -9.11 -34.42
N LEU A 13 13.79 -9.93 -33.68
CA LEU A 13 13.48 -10.25 -32.28
C LEU A 13 13.50 -8.99 -31.40
N ILE A 14 14.51 -8.12 -31.53
CA ILE A 14 14.58 -6.86 -30.79
C ILE A 14 13.41 -5.93 -31.13
N ILE A 15 13.06 -5.80 -32.41
CA ILE A 15 11.90 -4.99 -32.83
C ILE A 15 10.61 -5.55 -32.22
N PHE A 16 10.45 -6.87 -32.20
CA PHE A 16 9.28 -7.50 -31.60
C PHE A 16 9.22 -7.31 -30.09
N LEU A 17 10.35 -7.49 -29.38
CA LEU A 17 10.44 -7.28 -27.93
C LEU A 17 10.22 -5.83 -27.52
N THR A 18 10.74 -4.87 -28.29
CA THR A 18 10.51 -3.44 -28.04
C THR A 18 9.05 -3.08 -28.23
N MET A 19 8.39 -3.56 -29.30
CA MET A 19 6.94 -3.39 -29.46
C MET A 19 6.16 -3.96 -28.26
N PHE A 20 6.48 -5.18 -27.80
CA PHE A 20 5.81 -5.76 -26.63
C PHE A 20 6.05 -4.96 -25.34
N ALA A 21 7.25 -4.41 -25.14
CA ALA A 21 7.56 -3.59 -23.97
C ALA A 21 6.67 -2.34 -23.88
N TYR A 22 6.27 -1.74 -25.01
CA TYR A 22 5.33 -0.61 -25.03
C TYR A 22 3.88 -0.98 -24.67
N TYR A 23 3.51 -2.26 -24.77
CA TYR A 23 2.15 -2.74 -24.45
C TYR A 23 1.96 -3.17 -22.99
N VAL A 24 3.04 -3.33 -22.22
CA VAL A 24 2.95 -3.76 -20.82
C VAL A 24 2.79 -2.53 -19.92
N LYS A 25 1.55 -2.28 -19.46
CA LYS A 25 1.32 -1.40 -18.30
C LYS A 25 1.68 -2.15 -17.02
N ALA A 26 2.90 -1.99 -16.54
CA ALA A 26 3.30 -2.50 -15.24
C ALA A 26 2.67 -1.63 -14.13
N TYR A 27 1.70 -2.19 -13.41
CA TYR A 27 1.17 -1.57 -12.21
C TYR A 27 2.02 -2.01 -11.01
N PRO A 28 2.29 -1.11 -10.04
CA PRO A 28 2.98 -1.49 -8.83
C PRO A 28 2.16 -2.57 -8.12
N GLN A 29 2.85 -3.61 -7.69
CA GLN A 29 2.24 -4.67 -6.89
C GLN A 29 2.33 -4.35 -5.41
N HIS A 30 2.96 -3.25 -4.99
CA HIS A 30 3.05 -2.81 -3.61
C HIS A 30 3.31 -1.30 -3.54
N ALA A 31 3.13 -0.68 -2.38
CA ALA A 31 3.54 0.70 -2.14
C ALA A 31 5.05 0.87 -2.38
N GLY A 32 5.44 1.99 -3.00
CA GLY A 32 6.84 2.31 -3.30
C GLY A 32 7.63 2.81 -2.08
N THR A 33 6.96 3.12 -0.98
CA THR A 33 7.52 3.60 0.28
C THR A 33 6.95 2.79 1.45
N CYS A 34 7.63 2.82 2.59
CA CYS A 34 7.14 2.30 3.86
C CYS A 34 6.43 3.36 4.72
N ASP A 35 6.55 4.63 4.34
CA ASP A 35 6.11 5.77 5.14
C ASP A 35 5.05 6.56 4.38
N VAL A 36 3.88 6.74 5.00
CA VAL A 36 2.77 7.48 4.39
C VAL A 36 3.18 8.90 4.03
N THR A 37 4.01 9.56 4.84
CA THR A 37 4.44 10.94 4.62
C THR A 37 5.36 11.08 3.41
N LYS A 38 6.05 10.00 3.02
CA LYS A 38 6.93 9.97 1.85
C LYS A 38 6.18 9.60 0.56
N VAL A 39 4.89 9.29 0.64
CA VAL A 39 4.10 8.92 -0.54
C VAL A 39 4.03 10.08 -1.54
N ASP A 40 4.04 11.32 -1.08
CA ASP A 40 4.02 12.51 -1.94
C ASP A 40 5.25 12.62 -2.85
N SER A 41 6.37 12.07 -2.39
CA SER A 41 7.62 11.99 -3.16
C SER A 41 7.70 10.77 -4.08
N SER A 42 6.65 9.93 -4.10
CA SER A 42 6.60 8.76 -4.97
C SER A 42 6.58 9.20 -6.44
N PRO A 43 7.37 8.57 -7.33
CA PRO A 43 7.29 8.84 -8.77
C PRO A 43 5.91 8.53 -9.36
N HIS A 44 5.08 7.77 -8.62
CA HIS A 44 3.71 7.45 -9.02
C HIS A 44 2.67 8.46 -8.51
N ALA A 45 3.01 9.32 -7.55
CA ALA A 45 2.12 10.35 -6.99
C ALA A 45 2.08 11.64 -7.85
N GLY A 46 2.62 11.59 -9.06
CA GLY A 46 2.71 12.75 -9.97
C GLY A 46 3.95 13.60 -9.71
N ASN A 47 4.08 14.70 -10.44
CA ASN A 47 5.21 15.62 -10.24
C ASN A 47 5.09 16.29 -8.87
N ASN A 48 5.94 15.90 -7.91
CA ASN A 48 5.94 16.40 -6.54
C ASN A 48 4.59 16.24 -5.81
N GLY A 49 3.93 15.09 -5.96
CA GLY A 49 2.70 14.80 -5.21
C GLY A 49 1.43 15.48 -5.76
N GLU A 50 1.42 15.91 -7.03
CA GLU A 50 0.26 16.53 -7.68
C GLU A 50 -1.04 15.70 -7.57
N ASN A 51 -0.92 14.37 -7.48
CA ASN A 51 -2.07 13.47 -7.39
C ASN A 51 -2.56 13.25 -5.95
N ILE A 52 -1.92 13.88 -4.96
CA ILE A 52 -2.36 13.90 -3.57
C ILE A 52 -3.46 14.95 -3.44
N VAL A 53 -4.68 14.50 -3.19
CA VAL A 53 -5.83 15.38 -3.04
C VAL A 53 -5.88 15.87 -1.60
N LYS A 54 -6.24 17.15 -1.41
CA LYS A 54 -6.41 17.71 -0.06
C LYS A 54 -7.62 17.08 0.64
N GLY A 55 -7.43 16.69 1.89
CA GLY A 55 -8.45 16.03 2.72
C GLY A 55 -8.45 14.52 2.56
N ASP A 56 -9.41 13.86 3.21
CA ASP A 56 -9.52 12.39 3.27
C ASP A 56 -10.33 11.79 2.11
N GLY A 57 -10.94 12.62 1.25
CA GLY A 57 -11.80 12.15 0.15
C GLY A 57 -13.08 11.43 0.61
N GLY A 58 -13.46 11.55 1.88
CA GLY A 58 -14.53 10.78 2.51
C GLY A 58 -14.09 9.38 2.97
N TYR A 59 -12.81 9.03 2.86
CA TYR A 59 -12.27 7.78 3.39
C TYR A 59 -11.90 7.93 4.85
N LYS A 60 -12.22 6.93 5.67
CA LYS A 60 -11.99 6.99 7.11
C LYS A 60 -11.56 5.64 7.65
N ILE A 61 -10.64 5.68 8.61
CA ILE A 61 -10.27 4.53 9.40
C ILE A 61 -10.91 4.65 10.78
N THR A 62 -11.37 3.52 11.31
CA THR A 62 -11.76 3.38 12.70
C THR A 62 -11.14 2.10 13.25
N THR A 63 -10.69 2.12 14.51
CA THR A 63 -10.13 0.94 15.16
C THR A 63 -10.95 0.60 16.39
N LYS A 64 -11.36 -0.66 16.51
CA LYS A 64 -12.07 -1.22 17.67
C LYS A 64 -11.30 -2.41 18.23
N LYS A 65 -11.34 -2.59 19.55
CA LYS A 65 -10.81 -3.79 20.19
C LYS A 65 -11.84 -4.91 20.09
N GLU A 66 -11.41 -6.09 19.63
CA GLU A 66 -12.21 -7.32 19.55
C GLU A 66 -11.46 -8.47 20.23
N SER A 67 -11.80 -8.74 21.50
CA SER A 67 -11.09 -9.71 22.34
C SER A 67 -9.59 -9.39 22.43
N ASP A 68 -8.74 -10.25 21.87
CA ASP A 68 -7.28 -10.13 21.89
C ASP A 68 -6.72 -9.40 20.65
N ASN A 69 -7.57 -9.04 19.70
CA ASN A 69 -7.20 -8.33 18.49
C ASN A 69 -7.80 -6.93 18.44
N TYR A 70 -7.32 -6.13 17.51
CA TYR A 70 -7.92 -4.88 17.08
C TYR A 70 -8.37 -5.03 15.63
N VAL A 71 -9.55 -4.54 15.33
CA VAL A 71 -10.06 -4.48 13.96
C VAL A 71 -10.06 -3.03 13.52
N THR A 72 -9.21 -2.76 12.54
CA THR A 72 -9.10 -1.48 11.85
C THR A 72 -9.96 -1.55 10.59
N THR A 73 -11.10 -0.87 10.60
CA THR A 73 -12.03 -0.81 9.47
C THR A 73 -11.75 0.43 8.63
N LEU A 74 -11.44 0.23 7.35
CA LEU A 74 -11.41 1.28 6.34
C LEU A 74 -12.79 1.40 5.69
N ASN A 75 -13.32 2.62 5.67
CA ASN A 75 -14.57 3.01 5.01
C ASN A 75 -14.29 4.09 3.97
N GLY A 76 -15.21 4.25 3.01
CA GLY A 76 -15.11 5.29 1.98
C GLY A 76 -16.23 5.20 0.94
N PRO A 77 -16.35 6.22 0.06
CA PRO A 77 -17.45 6.34 -0.89
C PRO A 77 -17.36 5.39 -2.09
N GLU A 78 -16.14 4.99 -2.48
CA GLU A 78 -15.90 4.12 -3.64
C GLU A 78 -14.73 3.15 -3.39
N PRO A 79 -14.65 2.02 -4.12
CA PRO A 79 -13.52 1.09 -4.04
C PRO A 79 -12.17 1.76 -4.33
N PHE A 80 -11.10 1.28 -3.68
CA PHE A 80 -9.75 1.80 -3.87
C PHE A 80 -8.84 0.77 -4.56
N GLN A 81 -7.74 1.22 -5.18
CA GLN A 81 -6.79 0.36 -5.90
C GLN A 81 -5.50 0.11 -5.10
N GLY A 82 -4.97 1.14 -4.42
CA GLY A 82 -3.75 1.06 -3.64
C GLY A 82 -3.98 1.36 -2.16
N LEU A 83 -3.18 0.71 -1.32
CA LEU A 83 -3.15 0.93 0.13
C LEU A 83 -1.71 0.85 0.60
N LEU A 84 -1.38 1.70 1.57
CA LEU A 84 -0.29 1.54 2.51
C LEU A 84 -0.87 1.81 3.89
N ILE A 85 -0.78 0.86 4.82
CA ILE A 85 -1.24 1.03 6.19
C ILE A 85 -0.30 0.33 7.16
N TYR A 86 -0.04 0.96 8.30
CA TYR A 86 0.76 0.40 9.38
C TYR A 86 0.35 1.02 10.72
N VAL A 87 0.86 0.44 11.81
CA VAL A 87 0.66 0.94 13.17
C VAL A 87 2.01 1.30 13.77
N GLU A 88 2.12 2.50 14.34
CA GLU A 88 3.30 2.98 15.07
C GLU A 88 3.00 3.15 16.56
N ASP A 89 4.03 2.97 17.39
CA ASP A 89 3.99 3.31 18.80
C ASP A 89 4.17 4.83 19.02
N LYS A 90 4.15 5.26 20.28
CA LYS A 90 4.39 6.66 20.67
C LYS A 90 5.75 7.24 20.21
N ASN A 91 6.72 6.38 19.89
CA ASN A 91 8.05 6.76 19.44
C ASN A 91 8.17 6.77 17.91
N GLY A 92 7.09 6.46 17.18
CA GLY A 92 7.11 6.33 15.72
C GLY A 92 7.71 5.00 15.24
N THR A 93 7.84 4.00 16.11
CA THR A 93 8.33 2.67 15.74
C THR A 93 7.16 1.81 15.29
N ARG A 94 7.21 1.28 14.06
CA ARG A 94 6.18 0.34 13.58
C ARG A 94 6.19 -0.93 14.42
N PHE A 95 5.01 -1.44 14.78
CA PHE A 95 4.92 -2.64 15.60
C PHE A 95 3.59 -3.40 15.40
N GLY A 96 3.55 -4.60 15.99
CA GLY A 96 2.41 -5.51 15.89
C GLY A 96 2.35 -6.23 14.55
N GLU A 97 1.30 -7.01 14.37
CA GLU A 97 1.13 -7.87 13.21
C GLU A 97 -0.28 -7.75 12.65
N PHE A 98 -0.38 -7.56 11.34
CA PHE A 98 -1.63 -7.70 10.61
C PHE A 98 -1.85 -9.15 10.19
N THR A 99 -3.06 -9.66 10.42
CA THR A 99 -3.50 -10.93 9.85
C THR A 99 -3.93 -10.73 8.40
N LEU A 100 -3.43 -11.58 7.51
CA LEU A 100 -3.75 -11.53 6.09
C LEU A 100 -4.88 -12.51 5.75
N ASP A 101 -6.12 -12.02 5.76
CA ASP A 101 -7.31 -12.82 5.41
C ASP A 101 -7.71 -12.67 3.92
N ASN A 102 -6.90 -11.95 3.13
CA ASN A 102 -7.29 -11.37 1.85
C ASN A 102 -6.13 -11.43 0.83
N LYS A 103 -6.38 -11.94 -0.39
CA LYS A 103 -5.37 -12.05 -1.49
C LYS A 103 -5.06 -10.73 -2.21
N MET A 104 -5.88 -9.70 -2.00
CA MET A 104 -5.74 -8.36 -2.59
C MET A 104 -4.73 -7.49 -1.83
N LEU A 105 -4.33 -7.93 -0.64
CA LEU A 105 -3.33 -7.31 0.20
C LEU A 105 -2.16 -8.27 0.41
N GLN A 106 -1.05 -7.72 0.85
CA GLN A 106 0.14 -8.45 1.28
C GLN A 106 0.88 -7.66 2.34
N HIS A 107 1.73 -8.35 3.09
CA HIS A 107 2.68 -7.69 3.97
C HIS A 107 3.78 -6.99 3.15
N LYS A 108 4.25 -5.87 3.67
CA LYS A 108 5.43 -5.19 3.15
C LYS A 108 6.50 -5.19 4.22
N SER A 109 7.67 -5.74 3.90
CA SER A 109 8.82 -5.65 4.81
C SER A 109 9.24 -4.18 4.92
N CYS A 110 9.12 -3.65 6.13
CA CYS A 110 9.46 -2.29 6.51
C CYS A 110 10.14 -2.35 7.89
N GLU A 111 11.00 -1.36 8.18
CA GLU A 111 11.65 -1.25 9.49
C GLU A 111 10.61 -1.16 10.62
N GLY A 112 10.95 -1.72 11.79
CA GLY A 112 10.09 -1.78 12.96
C GLY A 112 10.28 -3.08 13.74
N ILE A 113 9.30 -3.38 14.60
CA ILE A 113 9.20 -4.62 15.37
C ILE A 113 8.21 -5.55 14.65
N GLY A 114 8.61 -6.79 14.40
CA GLY A 114 7.81 -7.79 13.68
C GLY A 114 7.95 -7.71 12.15
N GLU A 115 7.61 -8.80 11.46
CA GLU A 115 7.73 -8.90 9.98
C GLU A 115 6.45 -8.49 9.24
N HIS A 116 5.30 -8.46 9.93
CA HIS A 116 3.96 -8.26 9.37
C HIS A 116 3.29 -6.97 9.86
N ASN A 117 4.08 -5.94 10.16
CA ASN A 117 3.62 -4.68 10.75
C ASN A 117 3.04 -3.67 9.72
N THR A 118 3.16 -3.96 8.43
CA THR A 118 2.74 -3.07 7.34
C THR A 118 1.99 -3.87 6.28
N LEU A 119 0.83 -3.37 5.84
CA LEU A 119 0.06 -3.91 4.73
C LEU A 119 0.11 -3.00 3.51
N THR A 120 0.09 -3.62 2.34
CA THR A 120 -0.02 -2.98 1.04
C THR A 120 -0.93 -3.79 0.11
N HIS A 121 -1.41 -3.16 -0.95
CA HIS A 121 -2.04 -3.84 -2.08
C HIS A 121 -1.09 -4.84 -2.78
N THR A 122 -1.66 -5.84 -3.49
CA THR A 122 -0.94 -6.79 -4.39
C THR A 122 -1.13 -6.47 -5.88
N SER A 123 -2.20 -5.76 -6.22
CA SER A 123 -2.55 -5.36 -7.58
C SER A 123 -3.36 -4.08 -7.57
N LYS A 124 -3.57 -3.50 -8.76
CA LYS A 124 -4.47 -2.36 -9.00
C LYS A 124 -5.95 -2.73 -9.02
N ASP A 125 -6.29 -3.99 -8.75
CA ASP A 125 -7.69 -4.42 -8.79
C ASP A 125 -8.46 -3.74 -7.66
N PRO A 126 -9.69 -3.26 -7.92
CA PRO A 126 -10.47 -2.56 -6.92
C PRO A 126 -10.73 -3.40 -5.66
N LYS A 127 -10.61 -2.76 -4.50
CA LYS A 127 -10.86 -3.36 -3.19
C LYS A 127 -12.12 -2.72 -2.62
N ASN A 128 -13.10 -3.55 -2.32
CA ASN A 128 -14.40 -3.10 -1.83
C ASN A 128 -14.31 -2.64 -0.38
N LEU A 129 -15.24 -1.77 0.00
CA LEU A 129 -15.38 -1.21 1.33
C LEU A 129 -16.76 -1.60 1.92
N PRO A 130 -16.90 -1.74 3.25
CA PRO A 130 -15.84 -1.60 4.26
C PRO A 130 -14.79 -2.71 4.16
N LEU A 131 -13.56 -2.39 4.54
CA LEU A 131 -12.45 -3.34 4.60
C LEU A 131 -11.95 -3.46 6.04
N ASP A 132 -12.12 -4.64 6.63
CA ASP A 132 -11.65 -4.94 7.97
C ASP A 132 -10.23 -5.52 7.94
N LEU A 133 -9.34 -4.91 8.73
CA LEU A 133 -7.95 -5.31 8.88
C LEU A 133 -7.71 -5.69 10.34
N LYS A 134 -7.47 -6.98 10.58
CA LYS A 134 -7.16 -7.49 11.92
C LYS A 134 -5.70 -7.23 12.23
N TRP A 135 -5.46 -6.62 13.38
CA TRP A 135 -4.13 -6.31 13.90
C TRP A 135 -4.03 -6.76 15.35
N LYS A 136 -2.86 -7.27 15.74
CA LYS A 136 -2.55 -7.63 17.12
C LYS A 136 -1.18 -7.09 17.53
N SER A 137 -0.99 -6.97 18.84
CA SER A 137 0.31 -6.72 19.44
C SER A 137 0.60 -7.82 20.45
N ASP A 138 1.82 -8.34 20.44
CA ASP A 138 2.26 -9.36 21.41
C ASP A 138 2.61 -8.75 22.79
N SER A 139 2.61 -7.42 22.89
CA SER A 139 2.87 -6.66 24.12
C SER A 139 1.82 -5.58 24.38
N ASN A 140 1.68 -5.20 25.65
CA ASN A 140 0.88 -4.02 26.04
C ASN A 140 1.55 -2.74 25.54
N PHE A 141 0.74 -1.73 25.21
CA PHE A 141 1.22 -0.47 24.64
C PHE A 141 0.41 0.72 25.17
N ASP A 142 1.10 1.83 25.42
CA ASP A 142 0.49 3.06 25.96
C ASP A 142 -0.36 3.79 24.91
N GLU A 143 0.15 3.85 23.67
CA GLU A 143 -0.48 4.49 22.52
C GLU A 143 -0.02 3.78 21.25
N ALA A 144 -0.98 3.52 20.37
CA ALA A 144 -0.78 3.05 19.02
C ALA A 144 -1.45 4.04 18.06
N VAL A 145 -0.81 4.29 16.92
CA VAL A 145 -1.28 5.20 15.88
C VAL A 145 -1.36 4.45 14.57
N VAL A 146 -2.57 4.29 14.02
CA VAL A 146 -2.76 3.79 12.66
C VAL A 146 -2.51 4.91 11.68
N ARG A 147 -1.62 4.68 10.71
CA ARG A 147 -1.36 5.58 9.59
C ARG A 147 -1.72 4.91 8.29
N ALA A 148 -2.38 5.62 7.38
CA ALA A 148 -2.72 5.06 6.07
C ALA A 148 -2.78 6.08 4.93
N VAL A 149 -2.51 5.58 3.73
CA VAL A 149 -2.82 6.24 2.46
C VAL A 149 -3.62 5.27 1.60
N VAL A 150 -4.66 5.79 0.96
CA VAL A 150 -5.45 5.07 -0.05
C VAL A 150 -5.27 5.72 -1.41
N VAL A 151 -5.25 4.89 -2.45
CA VAL A 151 -5.09 5.32 -3.84
C VAL A 151 -6.27 4.81 -4.63
N ILE A 152 -7.09 5.71 -5.17
CA ILE A 152 -8.28 5.33 -5.95
C ILE A 152 -7.89 5.02 -7.37
N ASN A 153 -6.98 5.82 -7.90
CA ASN A 153 -6.26 5.60 -9.14
C ASN A 153 -5.00 6.47 -9.12
N PHE A 154 -4.18 6.41 -10.17
CA PHE A 154 -2.93 7.18 -10.22
C PHE A 154 -3.09 8.71 -10.09
N LYS A 155 -4.31 9.27 -10.19
CA LYS A 155 -4.60 10.70 -10.07
C LYS A 155 -5.22 11.11 -8.73
N HIS A 156 -5.72 10.17 -7.93
CA HIS A 156 -6.40 10.50 -6.66
C HIS A 156 -5.89 9.62 -5.53
N TRP A 157 -5.11 10.26 -4.66
CA TRP A 157 -4.49 9.67 -3.49
C TRP A 157 -4.93 10.49 -2.28
N PHE A 158 -5.24 9.81 -1.18
CA PHE A 158 -5.72 10.44 0.04
C PHE A 158 -4.90 9.95 1.23
N HIS A 159 -4.32 10.89 1.97
CA HIS A 159 -3.84 10.64 3.33
C HIS A 159 -5.05 10.58 4.24
N LEU A 160 -5.12 9.54 5.06
CA LEU A 160 -6.19 9.40 6.04
C LEU A 160 -5.76 9.98 7.37
N ASP A 161 -6.74 10.46 8.13
CA ASP A 161 -6.49 10.94 9.49
C ASP A 161 -5.91 9.82 10.36
N ASP A 162 -4.92 10.18 11.17
CA ASP A 162 -4.29 9.27 12.14
C ASP A 162 -5.31 8.79 13.18
N VAL A 163 -5.40 7.47 13.38
CA VAL A 163 -6.27 6.89 14.41
C VAL A 163 -5.44 6.44 15.60
N LYS A 164 -5.66 7.09 16.75
CA LYS A 164 -4.97 6.76 18.00
C LYS A 164 -5.81 5.85 18.89
N PHE A 165 -5.19 4.84 19.48
CA PHE A 165 -5.84 3.93 20.42
C PHE A 165 -4.83 3.39 21.45
N LYS A 166 -5.32 2.73 22.51
CA LYS A 166 -4.52 2.19 23.61
C LYS A 166 -4.81 0.71 23.82
N SER A 167 -3.94 -0.01 24.54
CA SER A 167 -4.16 -1.43 24.81
C SER A 167 -5.35 -1.71 25.74
N SER A 168 -5.78 -0.70 26.50
CA SER A 168 -6.83 -0.72 27.51
C SER A 168 -7.42 0.68 27.71
#